data_AF-V2ZG84-F1
#
_entry.id   AF-V2ZG84-F1
#
_cell.length_a   1.000
_cell.length_b   1.000
_cell.length_c   1.000
_cell.angle_alpha   90.00
_cell.angle_beta   90.00
_cell.angle_gamma   90.00
#
_symmetry.space_group_name_H-M   'P 1'
#
loop_
_entity.id
_entity.type
_entity.pdbx_description
1 polymer ?
#
loop_
_entity_poly.entity_id
_entity_poly.type
_entity_poly.pdbx_seq_one_letter_code
_entity_poly.pdbx_strand_id
1 'polypeptide(L)'
;MEILFHPGARQISPMRTARFAVPEEKGDQSAEQSQDKLELSPEGRQAAAEAPGLDHGWVNMTKDELMSMVREQLGEQTLEINWNAAVDPDGQIWCKSYFDSYASQVTEFRAAAKRAIKDYYADPYQEALNSPLGRDLPSQLNFIAGKYQCSWSDYFDASMPAGERQWTYTQVRAMLTGSGLRLNDPYALKDIHIPTVEETTKIARQAADDKINTLVRQAKEASGISN
;
A
#
# COMPACT_ATOMS: atom_id res chain seq x y z
N MET A 1 1.71 -27.24 24.33
CA MET A 1 2.85 -26.29 24.21
C MET A 1 2.25 -24.91 24.17
N GLU A 2 2.35 -24.17 25.26
CA GLU A 2 1.85 -22.78 25.33
C GLU A 2 3.03 -21.84 25.12
N ILE A 3 2.92 -20.97 24.10
CA ILE A 3 3.90 -19.93 23.82
C ILE A 3 3.49 -18.70 24.63
N LEU A 4 4.20 -18.45 25.73
CA LEU A 4 4.03 -17.24 26.53
C LEU A 4 4.70 -16.08 25.79
N PHE A 5 3.90 -15.18 25.20
CA PHE A 5 4.42 -13.93 24.65
C PHE A 5 4.69 -12.94 25.77
N HIS A 6 5.93 -12.44 25.85
CA HIS A 6 6.33 -11.39 26.78
C HIS A 6 5.47 -10.12 26.59
N PRO A 7 4.82 -9.58 27.64
CA PRO A 7 3.89 -8.45 27.52
C PRO A 7 4.53 -7.09 27.19
N GLY A 8 5.86 -7.02 27.07
CA GLY A 8 6.59 -5.80 26.68
C GLY A 8 6.71 -5.58 25.17
N ALA A 9 6.42 -6.59 24.33
CA ALA A 9 6.64 -6.51 22.88
C ALA A 9 5.59 -5.69 22.09
N ARG A 10 4.73 -4.92 22.78
CA ARG A 10 3.67 -4.09 22.18
C ARG A 10 3.84 -2.58 22.38
N GLN A 11 4.94 -2.12 22.97
CA GLN A 11 5.22 -0.69 23.05
C GLN A 11 6.08 -0.25 21.87
N ILE A 12 5.42 0.17 20.80
CA ILE A 12 6.02 1.06 19.82
C ILE A 12 5.97 2.46 20.46
N SER A 13 7.08 2.91 21.02
CA SER A 13 7.19 4.29 21.49
C SER A 13 7.03 5.23 20.30
N PRO A 14 6.14 6.24 20.35
CA PRO A 14 6.08 7.24 19.29
C PRO A 14 7.42 8.00 19.28
N MET A 15 8.07 8.08 18.12
CA MET A 15 9.22 8.97 17.95
C MET A 15 8.75 10.40 18.27
N ARG A 16 9.32 11.00 19.31
CA ARG A 16 9.08 12.41 19.64
C ARG A 16 9.58 13.25 18.47
N THR A 17 8.66 13.90 17.78
CA THR A 17 8.99 14.96 16.83
C THR A 17 9.64 16.08 17.62
N ALA A 18 10.94 16.32 17.42
CA ALA A 18 11.58 17.53 17.92
C ALA A 18 10.96 18.72 17.17
N ARG A 19 10.13 19.51 17.87
CA ARG A 19 9.68 20.81 17.39
C ARG A 19 10.67 21.84 17.91
N PHE A 20 11.35 22.55 17.01
CA PHE A 20 12.07 23.76 17.37
C PHE A 20 11.06 24.80 17.84
N ALA A 21 11.33 25.44 18.98
CA ALA A 21 10.52 26.55 19.47
C ALA A 21 10.63 27.72 18.48
N VAL A 22 9.48 28.36 18.20
CA VAL A 22 9.45 29.63 17.47
C VAL A 22 10.13 30.69 18.34
N PRO A 23 11.07 31.49 17.81
CA PRO A 23 11.72 32.54 18.60
C PRO A 23 10.69 33.60 18.99
N GLU A 24 10.58 33.92 20.28
CA GLU A 24 9.95 35.19 20.69
C GLU A 24 10.88 36.34 20.30
N GLU A 25 10.36 37.30 19.55
CA GLU A 25 11.03 38.58 19.32
C GLU A 25 11.13 39.34 20.64
N LYS A 26 12.35 39.44 21.19
CA LYS A 26 12.70 40.48 22.16
C LYS A 26 14.04 41.11 21.83
N GLY A 27 13.94 42.33 21.31
CA GLY A 27 14.70 43.53 21.68
C GLY A 27 16.23 43.47 21.67
N ASP A 28 16.81 44.23 20.74
CA ASP A 28 18.21 44.69 20.68
C ASP A 28 18.97 44.61 22.01
N GLN A 29 19.82 43.58 22.13
CA GLN A 29 21.00 43.63 22.98
C GLN A 29 22.18 43.02 22.20
N SER A 30 23.29 43.77 22.25
CA SER A 30 24.57 43.61 21.58
C SER A 30 25.01 42.16 21.29
N ALA A 31 25.52 41.97 20.08
CA ALA A 31 26.27 40.80 19.63
C ALA A 31 27.48 40.53 20.53
N GLU A 32 27.31 39.66 21.53
CA GLU A 32 28.37 38.78 22.00
C GLU A 32 28.12 37.39 21.41
N GLN A 33 29.18 36.86 20.82
CA GLN A 33 29.22 35.62 20.03
C GLN A 33 28.93 34.42 20.95
N SER A 34 27.66 34.07 21.16
CA SER A 34 27.27 32.88 21.90
C SER A 34 27.66 31.64 21.10
N GLN A 35 28.78 31.02 21.45
CA GLN A 35 29.12 29.69 20.97
C GLN A 35 28.07 28.71 21.52
N ASP A 36 27.19 28.22 20.67
CA ASP A 36 26.26 27.13 21.00
C ASP A 36 27.07 25.91 21.44
N LYS A 37 27.08 25.65 22.74
CA LYS A 37 27.76 24.51 23.35
C LYS A 37 26.79 23.34 23.40
N LEU A 38 27.18 22.20 22.84
CA LEU A 38 26.42 20.97 22.94
C LEU A 38 26.55 20.43 24.37
N GLU A 39 25.49 20.52 25.17
CA GLU A 39 25.47 19.90 26.50
C GLU A 39 24.69 18.59 26.47
N LEU A 40 25.37 17.47 26.74
CA LEU A 40 24.69 16.20 26.99
C LEU A 40 24.03 16.21 28.37
N SER A 41 22.83 15.64 28.43
CA SER A 41 22.14 15.39 29.70
C SER A 41 22.97 14.45 30.58
N PRO A 42 22.76 14.45 31.91
CA PRO A 42 23.46 13.57 32.84
C PRO A 42 23.41 12.09 32.43
N GLU A 43 22.25 11.65 31.92
CA GLU A 43 22.03 10.29 31.42
C GLU A 43 22.83 10.01 30.14
N GLY A 44 22.91 11.00 29.24
CA GLY A 44 23.73 10.91 28.02
C GLY A 44 25.23 10.84 28.31
N ARG A 45 25.70 11.54 29.36
CA ARG A 45 27.10 11.47 29.80
C ARG A 45 27.46 10.11 30.38
N GLN A 46 26.54 9.50 31.13
CA GLN A 46 26.76 8.20 31.73
C GLN A 46 26.74 7.07 30.67
N ALA A 47 25.80 7.11 29.74
CA ALA A 47 25.76 6.16 28.62
C ALA A 47 27.00 6.26 27.71
N ALA A 48 27.55 7.47 27.53
CA ALA A 48 28.78 7.68 26.78
C ALA A 48 30.01 7.12 27.53
N ALA A 49 30.13 7.38 28.83
CA ALA A 49 31.25 6.91 29.66
C ALA A 49 31.33 5.38 29.80
N GLU A 50 30.21 4.68 29.65
CA GLU A 50 30.12 3.22 29.73
C GLU A 50 30.42 2.52 28.38
N ALA A 51 30.55 3.27 27.28
CA ALA A 51 30.84 2.74 25.95
C ALA A 51 32.37 2.56 25.73
N PRO A 52 32.90 1.32 25.65
CA PRO A 52 34.34 1.10 25.52
C PRO A 52 34.86 1.56 24.15
N GLY A 53 35.91 2.38 24.13
CA GLY A 53 36.64 2.75 22.92
C GLY A 53 36.21 4.05 22.23
N LEU A 54 35.28 4.82 22.79
CA LEU A 54 34.94 6.16 22.31
C LEU A 54 35.73 7.21 23.09
N ASP A 55 36.64 7.91 22.43
CA ASP A 55 37.32 9.08 23.01
C ASP A 55 36.28 10.20 23.22
N HIS A 56 36.07 10.62 24.48
CA HIS A 56 34.98 11.53 24.86
C HIS A 56 35.30 13.01 24.65
N GLY A 57 36.40 13.35 23.96
CA GLY A 57 36.80 14.73 23.67
C GLY A 57 35.73 15.56 22.96
N TRP A 58 34.76 14.92 22.30
CA TRP A 58 33.80 15.54 21.40
C TRP A 58 32.59 16.12 22.13
N VAL A 59 32.36 15.68 23.37
CA VAL A 59 31.22 16.08 24.22
C VAL A 59 31.31 17.54 24.65
N ASN A 60 32.50 18.13 24.65
CA ASN A 60 32.74 19.54 24.98
C ASN A 60 33.16 20.37 23.77
N MET A 61 33.21 19.76 22.57
CA MET A 61 33.56 20.47 21.35
C MET A 61 32.42 21.39 20.93
N THR A 62 32.79 22.54 20.41
CA THR A 62 31.87 23.39 19.66
C THR A 62 31.42 22.67 18.38
N LYS A 63 30.27 23.06 17.83
CA LYS A 63 29.80 22.55 16.53
C LYS A 63 30.89 22.64 15.45
N ASP A 64 31.65 23.73 15.45
CA ASP A 64 32.71 23.94 14.46
C ASP A 64 33.89 22.99 14.65
N GLU A 65 34.30 22.72 15.90
CA GLU A 65 35.32 21.73 16.22
C GLU A 65 34.89 20.31 15.86
N LEU A 66 33.65 19.92 16.21
CA LEU A 66 33.08 18.63 15.81
C LEU A 66 33.09 18.50 14.28
N MET A 67 32.62 19.53 13.56
CA MET A 67 32.58 19.52 12.10
C MET A 67 33.98 19.53 11.48
N SER A 68 34.99 20.15 12.11
CA SER A 68 36.39 20.06 11.68
C SER A 68 36.95 18.66 11.86
N MET A 69 36.71 18.03 13.02
CA MET A 69 37.17 16.67 13.29
C MET A 69 36.49 15.65 12.37
N VAL A 70 35.20 15.82 12.09
CA VAL A 70 34.47 15.03 11.10
C VAL A 70 35.08 15.21 9.71
N ARG A 71 35.41 16.44 9.29
CA ARG A 71 36.10 16.70 8.01
C ARG A 71 37.50 16.09 7.96
N GLU A 72 38.24 16.15 9.05
CA GLU A 72 39.60 15.60 9.16
C GLU A 72 39.59 14.06 9.14
N GLN A 73 38.64 13.43 9.84
CA GLN A 73 38.42 11.97 9.81
C GLN A 73 37.90 11.46 8.47
N LEU A 74 37.06 12.23 7.78
CA LEU A 74 36.58 11.89 6.44
C LEU A 74 37.66 12.14 5.35
N GLY A 75 38.64 13.01 5.59
CA GLY A 75 39.64 13.37 4.59
C GLY A 75 39.02 13.88 3.27
N GLU A 76 39.68 13.62 2.14
CA GLU A 76 39.16 13.86 0.77
C GLU A 76 38.12 12.81 0.33
N GLN A 77 37.56 11.99 1.22
CA GLN A 77 36.59 10.97 0.81
C GLN A 77 35.26 11.64 0.46
N THR A 78 34.97 11.72 -0.83
CA THR A 78 33.65 12.02 -1.34
C THR A 78 32.73 10.85 -1.00
N LEU A 79 31.95 10.99 0.08
CA LEU A 79 30.92 10.01 0.43
C LEU A 79 29.96 9.85 -0.76
N GLU A 80 29.84 8.63 -1.29
CA GLU A 80 28.88 8.33 -2.35
C GLU A 80 27.47 8.63 -1.85
N ILE A 81 26.76 9.50 -2.56
CA ILE A 81 25.38 9.86 -2.20
C ILE A 81 24.51 8.62 -2.44
N ASN A 82 23.91 8.09 -1.37
CA ASN A 82 22.82 7.14 -1.50
C ASN A 82 21.59 7.87 -2.03
N TRP A 83 21.46 7.89 -3.35
CA TRP A 83 20.37 8.61 -4.02
C TRP A 83 18.98 8.08 -3.64
N ASN A 84 18.84 6.79 -3.33
CA ASN A 84 17.56 6.23 -2.88
C ASN A 84 17.16 6.84 -1.53
N ALA A 85 18.08 6.89 -0.57
CA ALA A 85 17.84 7.54 0.73
C ALA A 85 17.70 9.06 0.62
N ALA A 86 18.29 9.69 -0.40
CA ALA A 86 18.13 11.11 -0.67
C ALA A 86 16.72 11.45 -1.18
N VAL A 87 16.12 10.58 -2.01
CA VAL A 87 14.78 10.82 -2.59
C VAL A 87 13.66 10.22 -1.76
N ASP A 88 13.92 9.18 -0.97
CA ASP A 88 12.95 8.48 -0.14
C ASP A 88 13.57 8.08 1.22
N PRO A 89 13.86 9.06 2.10
CA PRO A 89 14.60 8.83 3.34
C PRO A 89 13.86 7.94 4.35
N ASP A 90 12.53 7.92 4.28
CA ASP A 90 11.67 7.13 5.18
C ASP A 90 10.99 5.95 4.48
N GLY A 91 11.26 5.73 3.19
CA GLY A 91 10.69 4.63 2.40
C GLY A 91 9.21 4.80 2.06
N GLN A 92 8.58 5.93 2.42
CA GLN A 92 7.14 6.11 2.23
C GLN A 92 6.76 6.22 0.76
N ILE A 93 7.64 6.78 -0.08
CA ILE A 93 7.35 6.94 -1.51
C ILE A 93 7.29 5.57 -2.18
N TRP A 94 8.28 4.71 -1.91
CA TRP A 94 8.29 3.34 -2.42
C TRP A 94 7.07 2.57 -1.92
N CYS A 95 6.80 2.62 -0.60
CA CYS A 95 5.68 1.89 0.00
C CYS A 95 4.34 2.32 -0.59
N LYS A 96 4.11 3.63 -0.70
CA LYS A 96 2.89 4.17 -1.30
C LYS A 96 2.75 3.74 -2.75
N SER A 97 3.81 3.85 -3.55
CA SER A 97 3.79 3.47 -4.97
C SER A 97 3.49 1.99 -5.17
N TYR A 98 4.04 1.14 -4.29
CA TYR A 98 3.74 -0.29 -4.26
C TYR A 98 2.25 -0.54 -3.98
N PHE A 99 1.70 0.02 -2.91
CA PHE A 99 0.29 -0.21 -2.54
C PHE A 99 -0.69 0.42 -3.51
N ASP A 100 -0.39 1.60 -4.05
CA ASP A 100 -1.21 2.23 -5.10
C ASP A 100 -1.27 1.32 -6.33
N SER A 101 -0.12 0.82 -6.81
CA SER A 101 -0.07 -0.12 -7.94
C SER A 101 -0.80 -1.44 -7.64
N TYR A 102 -0.61 -2.00 -6.46
CA TYR A 102 -1.28 -3.23 -6.05
C TYR A 102 -2.80 -3.06 -6.00
N ALA A 103 -3.28 -1.98 -5.38
CA ALA A 103 -4.70 -1.67 -5.28
C ALA A 103 -5.31 -1.43 -6.66
N SER A 104 -4.64 -0.67 -7.52
CA SER A 104 -5.08 -0.44 -8.90
C SER A 104 -5.30 -1.75 -9.64
N GLN A 105 -4.32 -2.65 -9.65
CA GLN A 105 -4.44 -3.96 -10.30
C GLN A 105 -5.64 -4.77 -9.81
N VAL A 106 -5.85 -4.85 -8.49
CA VAL A 106 -7.00 -5.56 -7.90
C VAL A 106 -8.33 -4.90 -8.30
N THR A 107 -8.38 -3.57 -8.31
CA THR A 107 -9.61 -2.85 -8.68
C THR A 107 -9.95 -2.98 -10.16
N GLU A 108 -8.94 -2.95 -11.04
CA GLU A 108 -9.09 -3.14 -12.48
C GLU A 108 -9.53 -4.56 -12.80
N PHE A 109 -8.87 -5.56 -12.22
CA PHE A 109 -9.29 -6.95 -12.34
C PHE A 109 -10.73 -7.15 -11.86
N ARG A 110 -11.08 -6.59 -10.70
CA ARG A 110 -12.45 -6.65 -10.17
C ARG A 110 -13.46 -6.02 -11.13
N ALA A 111 -13.13 -4.90 -11.77
CA ALA A 111 -14.00 -4.25 -12.74
C ALA A 111 -14.16 -5.10 -14.01
N ALA A 112 -13.06 -5.65 -14.53
CA ALA A 112 -13.06 -6.52 -15.70
C ALA A 112 -13.86 -7.82 -15.45
N ALA A 113 -13.62 -8.50 -14.32
CA ALA A 113 -14.36 -9.70 -13.93
C ALA A 113 -15.86 -9.43 -13.80
N LYS A 114 -16.24 -8.32 -13.15
CA LYS A 114 -17.66 -7.92 -13.05
C LYS A 114 -18.28 -7.67 -14.42
N ARG A 115 -17.55 -7.03 -15.34
CA ARG A 115 -18.04 -6.78 -16.69
C ARG A 115 -18.27 -8.09 -17.42
N ALA A 116 -17.29 -8.99 -17.42
CA ALA A 116 -17.41 -10.27 -18.09
C ALA A 116 -18.55 -11.13 -17.54
N ILE A 117 -18.76 -11.14 -16.21
CA ILE A 117 -19.91 -11.81 -15.60
C ILE A 117 -21.23 -11.21 -16.10
N LYS A 118 -21.35 -9.89 -16.13
CA LYS A 118 -22.56 -9.22 -16.63
C LYS A 118 -22.81 -9.53 -18.10
N ASP A 119 -21.75 -9.50 -18.91
CA ASP A 119 -21.83 -9.75 -20.35
C ASP A 119 -22.22 -11.23 -20.61
N TYR A 120 -21.64 -12.18 -19.87
CA TYR A 120 -21.96 -13.62 -19.98
C TYR A 120 -23.42 -13.93 -19.63
N TYR A 121 -23.95 -13.31 -18.57
CA TYR A 121 -25.32 -13.56 -18.09
C TYR A 121 -26.34 -12.50 -18.57
N ALA A 122 -25.99 -11.71 -19.59
CA ALA A 122 -26.86 -10.65 -20.09
C ALA A 122 -28.20 -11.21 -20.60
N ASP A 123 -28.17 -12.28 -21.39
CA ASP A 123 -29.38 -12.88 -21.97
C ASP A 123 -30.28 -13.51 -20.88
N PRO A 124 -29.79 -14.38 -19.97
CA PRO A 124 -30.57 -14.85 -18.83
C PRO A 124 -31.15 -13.72 -17.95
N TYR A 125 -30.41 -12.63 -17.79
CA TYR A 125 -30.88 -11.47 -17.04
C TYR A 125 -32.00 -10.74 -17.77
N GLN A 126 -31.88 -10.50 -19.07
CA GLN A 126 -32.93 -9.90 -19.88
C GLN A 126 -34.18 -10.78 -19.91
N GLU A 127 -34.02 -12.10 -20.03
CA GLU A 127 -35.14 -13.03 -19.95
C GLU A 127 -35.85 -12.94 -18.59
N ALA A 128 -35.09 -12.87 -17.49
CA ALA A 128 -35.66 -12.69 -16.17
C ALA A 128 -36.44 -11.37 -16.05
N LEU A 129 -35.91 -10.25 -16.56
CA LEU A 129 -36.64 -8.98 -16.60
C LEU A 129 -37.92 -9.06 -17.45
N ASN A 130 -37.94 -9.96 -18.43
CA ASN A 130 -39.06 -10.28 -19.30
C ASN A 130 -39.85 -11.52 -18.87
N SER A 131 -39.78 -11.88 -17.58
CA SER A 131 -40.40 -13.08 -17.04
C SER A 131 -41.89 -13.21 -17.42
N PRO A 132 -42.34 -14.41 -17.83
CA PRO A 132 -43.75 -14.71 -18.08
C PRO A 132 -44.59 -14.69 -16.80
N LEU A 133 -43.97 -14.78 -15.62
CA LEU A 133 -44.66 -14.73 -14.33
C LEU A 133 -45.01 -13.30 -13.89
N GLY A 134 -44.41 -12.28 -14.51
CA GLY A 134 -44.62 -10.88 -14.16
C GLY A 134 -43.34 -10.04 -14.21
N ARG A 135 -43.51 -8.72 -14.08
CA ARG A 135 -42.42 -7.73 -14.15
C ARG A 135 -41.92 -7.25 -12.79
N ASP A 136 -42.56 -7.68 -11.70
CA ASP A 136 -42.12 -7.41 -10.34
C ASP A 136 -40.98 -8.34 -9.91
N LEU A 137 -40.16 -7.88 -8.95
CA LEU A 137 -39.00 -8.63 -8.47
C LEU A 137 -39.35 -10.05 -7.98
N PRO A 138 -40.39 -10.28 -7.15
CA PRO A 138 -40.81 -11.65 -6.78
C PRO A 138 -41.07 -12.56 -7.97
N SER A 139 -41.80 -12.10 -8.99
CA SER A 139 -42.09 -12.87 -10.21
C SER A 139 -40.82 -13.21 -11.00
N GLN A 140 -39.88 -12.28 -11.10
CA GLN A 140 -38.58 -12.50 -11.75
C GLN A 140 -37.73 -13.51 -10.98
N LEU A 141 -37.71 -13.42 -9.64
CA LEU A 141 -36.99 -14.36 -8.77
C LEU A 141 -37.57 -15.77 -8.82
N ASN A 142 -38.90 -15.89 -8.81
CA ASN A 142 -39.58 -17.18 -8.94
C ASN A 142 -39.32 -17.83 -10.30
N PHE A 143 -39.28 -17.02 -11.36
CA PHE A 143 -38.97 -17.51 -12.70
C PHE A 143 -37.56 -18.10 -12.81
N ILE A 144 -36.54 -17.37 -12.34
CA ILE A 144 -35.16 -17.88 -12.39
C ILE A 144 -34.95 -19.09 -11.45
N ALA A 145 -35.68 -19.17 -10.33
CA ALA A 145 -35.65 -20.34 -9.47
C ALA A 145 -36.29 -21.56 -10.17
N GLY A 146 -37.45 -21.37 -10.79
CA GLY A 146 -38.10 -22.38 -11.62
C GLY A 146 -37.19 -22.90 -12.72
N LYS A 147 -36.60 -21.98 -13.50
CA LYS A 147 -35.76 -22.29 -14.65
C LYS A 147 -34.46 -23.02 -14.31
N TYR A 148 -33.77 -22.61 -13.24
CA TYR A 148 -32.41 -23.09 -12.98
C TYR A 148 -32.28 -24.04 -11.79
N GLN A 149 -33.26 -24.09 -10.87
CA GLN A 149 -33.16 -24.89 -9.63
C GLN A 149 -34.23 -25.97 -9.51
N CYS A 150 -35.38 -25.82 -10.16
CA CYS A 150 -36.54 -26.68 -9.95
C CYS A 150 -36.81 -27.57 -11.16
N SER A 151 -36.34 -28.83 -11.14
CA SER A 151 -36.54 -29.79 -12.24
C SER A 151 -37.99 -30.12 -12.57
N TRP A 152 -38.92 -29.82 -11.66
CA TRP A 152 -40.36 -30.00 -11.83
C TRP A 152 -41.06 -28.78 -12.46
N SER A 153 -40.35 -27.67 -12.69
CA SER A 153 -40.92 -26.48 -13.30
C SER A 153 -41.00 -26.65 -14.82
N ASP A 154 -42.09 -26.17 -15.43
CA ASP A 154 -42.23 -26.11 -16.89
C ASP A 154 -41.16 -25.23 -17.56
N TYR A 155 -40.52 -24.34 -16.80
CA TYR A 155 -39.44 -23.47 -17.28
C TYR A 155 -38.05 -24.10 -17.14
N PHE A 156 -37.94 -25.29 -16.55
CA PHE A 156 -36.65 -25.87 -16.19
C PHE A 156 -35.76 -26.11 -17.41
N ASP A 157 -34.57 -25.50 -17.42
CA ASP A 157 -33.63 -25.62 -18.52
C ASP A 157 -32.73 -26.85 -18.36
N ALA A 158 -33.23 -28.00 -18.76
CA ALA A 158 -32.46 -29.25 -18.73
C ALA A 158 -31.25 -29.25 -19.68
N SER A 159 -31.20 -28.35 -20.67
CA SER A 159 -30.12 -28.30 -21.68
C SER A 159 -28.81 -27.77 -21.12
N MET A 160 -28.87 -26.90 -20.11
CA MET A 160 -27.71 -26.34 -19.43
C MET A 160 -27.13 -27.33 -18.40
N PRO A 161 -25.81 -27.50 -18.27
CA PRO A 161 -25.22 -28.34 -17.22
C PRO A 161 -25.61 -27.86 -15.81
N ALA A 162 -25.75 -28.79 -14.86
CA ALA A 162 -26.21 -28.45 -13.51
C ALA A 162 -25.35 -27.40 -12.80
N GLY A 163 -24.02 -27.45 -12.98
CA GLY A 163 -23.12 -26.44 -12.44
C GLY A 163 -23.36 -25.05 -13.04
N GLU A 164 -23.53 -24.98 -14.35
CA GLU A 164 -23.78 -23.71 -15.06
C GLU A 164 -25.15 -23.12 -14.72
N ARG A 165 -26.18 -23.97 -14.52
CA ARG A 165 -27.48 -23.52 -14.00
C ARG A 165 -27.37 -22.86 -12.64
N GLN A 166 -26.64 -23.49 -11.72
CA GLN A 166 -26.46 -22.96 -10.37
C GLN A 166 -25.77 -21.59 -10.39
N TRP A 167 -24.75 -21.42 -11.25
CA TRP A 167 -24.08 -20.14 -11.47
C TRP A 167 -24.98 -19.10 -12.12
N THR A 168 -25.72 -19.48 -13.16
CA THR A 168 -26.71 -18.61 -13.82
C THR A 168 -27.73 -18.08 -12.82
N TYR A 169 -28.33 -18.96 -12.00
CA TYR A 169 -29.22 -18.56 -10.92
C TYR A 169 -28.55 -17.55 -9.97
N THR A 170 -27.34 -17.87 -9.50
CA THR A 170 -26.63 -17.06 -8.51
C THR A 170 -26.34 -15.64 -9.03
N GLN A 171 -25.85 -15.53 -10.26
CA GLN A 171 -25.44 -14.26 -10.84
C GLN A 171 -26.64 -13.43 -11.29
N VAL A 172 -27.65 -14.05 -11.91
CA VAL A 172 -28.87 -13.35 -12.32
C VAL A 172 -29.65 -12.86 -11.10
N ARG A 173 -29.78 -13.67 -10.05
CA ARG A 173 -30.36 -13.23 -8.77
C ARG A 173 -29.60 -12.03 -8.19
N ALA A 174 -28.27 -12.04 -8.29
CA ALA A 174 -27.47 -10.94 -7.79
C ALA A 174 -27.71 -9.65 -8.58
N MET A 175 -27.83 -9.74 -9.91
CA MET A 175 -28.16 -8.59 -10.77
C MET A 175 -29.58 -8.06 -10.50
N LEU A 176 -30.58 -8.92 -10.29
CA LEU A 176 -31.96 -8.51 -10.00
C LEU A 176 -32.10 -7.83 -8.63
N THR A 177 -31.39 -8.32 -7.62
CA THR A 177 -31.47 -7.78 -6.25
C THR A 177 -30.47 -6.67 -5.97
N GLY A 178 -29.57 -6.36 -6.90
CA GLY A 178 -28.46 -5.44 -6.70
C GLY A 178 -27.42 -5.94 -5.69
N SER A 179 -27.45 -7.22 -5.33
CA SER A 179 -26.44 -7.81 -4.46
C SER A 179 -25.11 -8.01 -5.21
N GLY A 180 -24.01 -8.16 -4.47
CA GLY A 180 -22.68 -8.31 -5.08
C GLY A 180 -22.54 -9.58 -5.94
N LEU A 181 -22.05 -9.42 -7.17
CA LEU A 181 -21.66 -10.53 -8.05
C LEU A 181 -20.56 -11.39 -7.43
N ARG A 182 -20.61 -12.70 -7.69
CA ARG A 182 -19.60 -13.66 -7.26
C ARG A 182 -18.48 -13.70 -8.29
N LEU A 183 -17.26 -13.36 -7.87
CA LEU A 183 -16.10 -13.18 -8.77
C LEU A 183 -15.28 -14.46 -8.98
N ASN A 184 -15.81 -15.62 -8.57
CA ASN A 184 -15.18 -16.93 -8.70
C ASN A 184 -15.98 -17.84 -9.65
N ASP A 185 -16.68 -17.23 -10.60
CA ASP A 185 -17.52 -17.91 -11.59
C ASP A 185 -16.67 -18.59 -12.67
N PRO A 186 -16.61 -19.93 -12.71
CA PRO A 186 -15.73 -20.63 -13.64
C PRO A 186 -16.24 -20.61 -15.09
N TYR A 187 -17.50 -20.25 -15.33
CA TYR A 187 -18.08 -20.23 -16.68
C TYR A 187 -17.87 -18.87 -17.33
N ALA A 188 -18.22 -17.80 -16.62
CA ALA A 188 -18.07 -16.44 -17.13
C ALA A 188 -16.60 -15.98 -17.18
N LEU A 189 -15.74 -16.52 -16.32
CA LEU A 189 -14.33 -16.13 -16.22
C LEU A 189 -13.36 -17.12 -16.89
N LYS A 190 -13.86 -18.11 -17.64
CA LYS A 190 -13.03 -19.18 -18.24
C LYS A 190 -11.87 -18.66 -19.10
N ASP A 191 -12.07 -17.53 -19.78
CA ASP A 191 -11.11 -16.92 -20.70
C ASP A 191 -10.38 -15.70 -20.07
N ILE A 192 -10.62 -15.43 -18.79
CA ILE A 192 -10.00 -14.31 -18.07
C ILE A 192 -8.82 -14.82 -17.26
N HIS A 193 -7.65 -14.23 -17.51
CA HIS A 193 -6.49 -14.44 -16.64
C HIS A 193 -6.77 -13.86 -15.26
N ILE A 194 -6.73 -14.72 -14.24
CA ILE A 194 -6.81 -14.31 -12.84
C ILE A 194 -5.38 -14.06 -12.38
N PRO A 195 -4.99 -12.79 -12.12
CA PRO A 195 -3.64 -12.48 -11.72
C PRO A 195 -3.32 -13.17 -10.40
N THR A 196 -2.16 -13.82 -10.35
CA THR A 196 -1.64 -14.44 -9.14
C THR A 196 -1.12 -13.38 -8.16
N VAL A 197 -0.96 -13.77 -6.89
CA VAL A 197 -0.32 -12.91 -5.90
C VAL A 197 1.11 -12.60 -6.32
N GLU A 198 1.85 -13.59 -6.85
CA GLU A 198 3.21 -13.38 -7.33
C GLU A 198 3.27 -12.35 -8.47
N GLU A 199 2.39 -12.46 -9.47
CA GLU A 199 2.32 -11.49 -10.58
C GLU A 199 1.99 -10.09 -10.09
N THR A 200 0.96 -9.97 -9.24
CA THR A 200 0.50 -8.68 -8.72
C THR A 200 1.60 -8.00 -7.89
N THR A 201 2.27 -8.76 -7.02
CA THR A 201 3.40 -8.27 -6.21
C THR A 201 4.60 -7.89 -7.08
N LYS A 202 4.91 -8.67 -8.13
CA LYS A 202 5.99 -8.35 -9.06
C LYS A 202 5.76 -7.03 -9.77
N ILE A 203 4.55 -6.82 -10.30
CA ILE A 203 4.19 -5.57 -10.99
C ILE A 203 4.21 -4.39 -10.02
N ALA A 204 3.65 -4.56 -8.81
CA ALA A 204 3.63 -3.51 -7.81
C ALA A 204 5.04 -3.10 -7.34
N ARG A 205 5.95 -4.07 -7.18
CA ARG A 205 7.36 -3.82 -6.88
C ARG A 205 8.03 -3.04 -8.02
N GLN A 206 7.85 -3.49 -9.26
CA GLN A 206 8.42 -2.81 -10.42
C GLN A 206 7.96 -1.36 -10.50
N ALA A 207 6.67 -1.10 -10.29
CA ALA A 207 6.12 0.26 -10.30
C ALA A 207 6.73 1.15 -9.20
N ALA A 208 6.97 0.60 -8.01
CA ALA A 208 7.63 1.31 -6.92
C ALA A 208 9.12 1.59 -7.23
N ASP A 209 9.83 0.60 -7.76
CA ASP A 209 11.24 0.74 -8.16
C ASP A 209 11.38 1.79 -9.28
N ASP A 210 10.52 1.75 -10.30
CA ASP A 210 10.51 2.72 -11.39
C ASP A 210 10.24 4.15 -10.90
N LYS A 211 9.38 4.29 -9.88
CA LYS A 211 9.11 5.58 -9.25
C LYS A 211 10.36 6.13 -8.56
N ILE A 212 11.06 5.31 -7.77
CA ILE A 212 12.31 5.73 -7.10
C ILE A 212 13.39 6.04 -8.13
N ASN A 213 13.59 5.19 -9.13
CA ASN A 213 14.57 5.41 -10.19
C ASN A 213 14.32 6.73 -10.95
N THR A 214 13.05 7.07 -11.21
CA THR A 214 12.68 8.35 -11.82
C THR A 214 13.06 9.52 -10.94
N LEU A 215 12.80 9.45 -9.63
CA LEU A 215 13.14 10.50 -8.67
C LEU A 215 14.65 10.65 -8.51
N VAL A 216 15.39 9.54 -8.44
CA VAL A 216 16.85 9.53 -8.39
C VAL A 216 17.45 10.22 -9.60
N ARG A 217 16.94 9.89 -10.81
CA ARG A 217 17.39 10.54 -12.04
C ARG A 217 17.15 12.05 -11.99
N GLN A 218 15.97 12.49 -11.56
CA GLN A 218 15.64 13.92 -11.41
C GLN A 218 16.55 14.61 -10.39
N ALA A 219 16.84 13.97 -9.26
CA ALA A 219 17.71 14.51 -8.22
C ALA A 219 19.17 14.65 -8.70
N LYS A 220 19.67 13.68 -9.47
CA LYS A 220 20.99 13.73 -10.11
C LYS A 220 21.10 14.86 -11.13
N GLU A 221 20.10 14.97 -12.01
CA GLU A 221 19.99 16.06 -13.00
C GLU A 221 19.96 17.44 -12.31
N ALA A 222 19.18 17.59 -11.24
CA ALA A 222 19.10 18.83 -10.47
C ALA A 222 20.40 19.18 -9.72
N SER A 223 21.21 18.18 -9.38
CA SER A 223 22.50 18.35 -8.69
C SER A 223 23.67 18.59 -9.66
N GLY A 224 23.42 18.68 -10.97
CA GLY A 224 24.45 18.87 -11.99
C GLY A 224 25.29 17.61 -12.26
N ILE A 225 24.87 16.46 -11.74
CA ILE A 225 25.52 15.17 -11.94
C ILE A 225 24.77 14.47 -13.08
N SER A 226 25.13 14.80 -14.33
CA SER A 226 24.68 14.04 -15.50
C SER A 226 25.48 12.75 -15.62
N ASN A 227 24.78 11.65 -15.94
CA ASN A 227 25.40 10.40 -16.39
C ASN A 227 26.17 10.60 -17.71
#